data_AF-A0A3B9VFR3-F1
#
_entry.id   AF-A0A3B9VFR3-F1
#
_cell.length_a   1.000
_cell.length_b   1.000
_cell.length_c   1.000
_cell.angle_alpha   90.00
_cell.angle_beta   90.00
_cell.angle_gamma   90.00
#
_symmetry.space_group_name_H-M   'P 1'
#
loop_
_entity.id
_entity.type
_entity.pdbx_description
1 polymer ?
#
loop_
_entity_poly.entity_id
_entity_poly.type
_entity_poly.pdbx_seq_one_letter_code
_entity_poly.pdbx_strand_id
1 'polypeptide(L)'
;MSEKSYKDTLNLPQTDFPMRAGLPKQEPKRVSDWQSEDIYGQLRAKQGEKGKFILHSGPPYANGDLHIGHALNMILKDFVVRSKSMAGYDAPFVPGWDCHG
;
A
#
# COMPACT_ATOMS: atom_id res chain seq x y z
N MET A 1 36.68 -39.07 -13.57
CA MET A 1 36.60 -37.62 -13.27
C MET A 1 35.30 -37.13 -13.88
N SER A 2 34.33 -36.69 -13.08
CA SER A 2 33.05 -36.20 -13.62
C SER A 2 33.30 -35.02 -14.55
N GLU A 3 32.81 -35.11 -15.79
CA GLU A 3 32.82 -34.01 -16.76
C GLU A 3 32.21 -32.75 -16.12
N LYS A 4 32.91 -31.61 -16.23
CA LYS A 4 32.38 -30.31 -15.80
C LYS A 4 31.18 -29.94 -16.66
N SER A 5 30.03 -29.70 -16.04
CA SER A 5 28.79 -29.31 -16.71
C SER A 5 28.84 -27.84 -17.13
N TYR A 6 28.53 -27.53 -18.39
CA TYR A 6 28.41 -26.14 -18.89
C TYR A 6 27.36 -25.31 -18.12
N LYS A 7 26.46 -25.96 -17.37
CA LYS A 7 25.49 -25.28 -16.50
C LYS A 7 26.16 -24.38 -15.47
N ASP A 8 27.32 -24.80 -14.95
CA ASP A 8 28.03 -24.10 -13.88
C ASP A 8 28.85 -22.90 -14.39
N THR A 9 28.96 -22.71 -15.71
CA THR A 9 29.66 -21.57 -16.32
C THR A 9 28.70 -20.44 -16.75
N LEU A 10 27.39 -20.58 -16.49
CA LEU A 10 26.37 -19.62 -16.89
C LEU A 10 26.00 -18.67 -15.75
N ASN A 11 25.96 -17.37 -16.04
CA ASN A 11 25.48 -16.34 -15.11
C ASN A 11 23.96 -16.21 -15.19
N LEU A 12 23.24 -17.16 -14.61
CA LEU A 12 21.77 -17.14 -14.57
C LEU A 12 21.24 -16.20 -13.48
N PRO A 13 20.10 -15.53 -13.71
CA PRO A 13 19.44 -14.76 -12.66
C PRO A 13 19.07 -15.64 -11.46
N GLN A 14 19.39 -15.17 -10.26
CA GLN A 14 19.01 -15.81 -9.00
C GLN A 14 18.23 -14.81 -8.15
N THR A 15 17.10 -15.24 -7.61
CA THR A 15 16.28 -14.43 -6.72
C THR A 15 15.48 -15.33 -5.79
N ASP A 16 15.35 -14.91 -4.55
CA ASP A 16 14.43 -15.52 -3.58
C ASP A 16 12.99 -15.03 -3.79
N PHE A 17 12.76 -14.07 -4.70
CA PHE A 17 11.45 -13.57 -5.02
C PHE A 17 10.59 -14.67 -5.68
N PRO A 18 9.48 -15.09 -5.04
CA PRO A 18 8.69 -16.20 -5.54
C PRO A 18 7.96 -15.82 -6.82
N MET A 19 7.96 -16.73 -7.79
CA MET A 19 7.22 -16.53 -9.05
C MET A 19 5.69 -16.42 -8.83
N ARG A 20 5.16 -17.07 -7.78
CA ARG A 20 3.76 -16.94 -7.37
C ARG A 20 3.66 -15.98 -6.19
N ALA A 21 2.80 -14.98 -6.31
CA ALA A 21 2.70 -13.91 -5.32
C ALA A 21 2.17 -14.37 -3.94
N GLY A 22 1.21 -15.30 -3.90
CA GLY A 22 0.63 -15.77 -2.63
C GLY A 22 -0.07 -14.66 -1.83
N LEU A 23 -0.69 -13.69 -2.53
CA LEU A 23 -1.24 -12.45 -1.96
C LEU A 23 -2.14 -12.65 -0.74
N PRO A 24 -3.08 -13.63 -0.70
CA PRO A 24 -3.95 -13.81 0.48
C PRO A 24 -3.21 -14.06 1.80
N LYS A 25 -1.95 -14.55 1.74
CA LYS A 25 -1.08 -14.71 2.92
C LYS A 25 -0.11 -13.55 3.10
N GLN A 26 0.41 -12.99 2.00
CA GLN A 26 1.45 -11.95 2.04
C GLN A 26 0.89 -10.55 2.36
N GLU A 27 -0.31 -10.21 1.87
CA GLU A 27 -0.90 -8.89 2.09
C GLU A 27 -1.23 -8.62 3.57
N PRO A 28 -1.85 -9.55 4.33
CA PRO A 28 -2.06 -9.33 5.77
C PRO A 28 -0.76 -9.12 6.54
N LYS A 29 0.30 -9.86 6.19
CA LYS A 29 1.62 -9.67 6.78
C LYS A 29 2.17 -8.27 6.50
N ARG A 30 2.11 -7.83 5.24
CA ARG A 30 2.57 -6.50 4.85
C ARG A 30 1.81 -5.37 5.57
N VAL A 31 0.50 -5.51 5.73
CA VAL A 31 -0.31 -4.54 6.50
C VAL A 31 0.11 -4.53 7.97
N SER A 32 0.34 -5.70 8.58
CA SER A 32 0.85 -5.81 9.95
C SER A 32 2.22 -5.13 10.10
N ASP A 33 3.13 -5.33 9.15
CA ASP A 33 4.46 -4.70 9.15
C ASP A 33 4.34 -3.17 9.05
N TRP A 34 3.46 -2.65 8.17
CA TRP A 34 3.23 -1.21 8.08
C TRP A 34 2.66 -0.58 9.35
N GLN A 35 1.81 -1.33 10.07
CA GLN A 35 1.24 -0.88 11.33
C GLN A 35 2.26 -0.92 12.46
N SER A 36 3.08 -1.96 12.55
CA SER A 36 4.10 -2.10 13.60
C SER A 36 5.22 -1.06 13.45
N GLU A 37 5.55 -0.68 12.21
CA GLU A 37 6.52 0.36 11.90
C GLU A 37 5.93 1.78 11.96
N ASP A 38 4.62 1.95 12.15
CA ASP A 38 3.93 3.25 12.05
C ASP A 38 4.29 4.03 10.77
N ILE A 39 4.24 3.34 9.61
CA ILE A 39 4.60 3.94 8.32
C ILE A 39 3.79 5.20 8.03
N TYR A 40 2.50 5.21 8.40
CA TYR A 40 1.67 6.39 8.20
C TYR A 40 2.14 7.57 9.06
N GLY A 41 2.41 7.37 10.35
CA GLY A 41 2.94 8.41 11.24
C GLY A 41 4.29 8.94 10.76
N GLN A 42 5.20 8.06 10.33
CA GLN A 42 6.47 8.45 9.71
C GLN A 42 6.28 9.32 8.46
N LEU A 43 5.32 8.97 7.58
CA LEU A 43 4.99 9.80 6.42
C LEU A 43 4.46 11.18 6.82
N ARG A 44 3.65 11.27 7.89
CA ARG A 44 3.11 12.55 8.38
C ARG A 44 4.19 13.41 9.03
N ALA A 45 5.13 12.80 9.75
CA ALA A 45 6.22 13.49 10.43
C ALA A 45 7.19 14.18 9.46
N LYS A 46 7.37 13.64 8.24
CA LYS A 46 8.28 14.19 7.23
C LYS A 46 7.87 15.56 6.68
N GLN A 47 6.63 16.02 6.90
CA GLN A 47 6.07 17.30 6.44
C GLN A 47 6.46 17.66 4.99
N GLY A 48 5.58 17.40 4.02
CA GLY A 48 5.88 17.58 2.60
C GLY A 48 6.33 19.01 2.23
N GLU A 49 7.47 19.10 1.55
CA GLU A 49 8.12 20.35 1.13
C GLU A 49 7.25 21.23 0.22
N LYS A 50 6.29 20.63 -0.50
CA LYS A 50 5.36 21.34 -1.39
C LYS A 50 4.08 21.82 -0.69
N GLY A 51 4.01 21.68 0.64
CA GLY A 51 2.83 22.03 1.43
C GLY A 51 1.77 20.92 1.46
N LYS A 52 0.56 21.28 1.87
CA LYS A 52 -0.51 20.31 2.14
C LYS A 52 -1.38 20.03 0.91
N PHE A 53 -1.77 18.77 0.75
CA PHE A 53 -2.81 18.35 -0.18
C PHE A 53 -3.93 17.64 0.59
N ILE A 54 -5.14 18.19 0.60
CA ILE A 54 -6.25 17.64 1.37
C ILE A 54 -7.25 16.99 0.42
N LEU A 55 -7.42 15.68 0.54
CA LEU A 55 -8.54 14.96 -0.05
C LEU A 55 -9.57 14.72 1.04
N HIS A 56 -10.67 15.47 1.00
CA HIS A 56 -11.78 15.27 1.93
C HIS A 56 -12.55 14.00 1.54
N SER A 57 -12.59 13.01 2.43
CA SER A 57 -13.33 11.78 2.20
C SER A 57 -14.77 11.94 2.67
N GLY A 58 -15.73 11.82 1.75
CA GLY A 58 -17.13 11.62 2.14
C GLY A 58 -17.27 10.39 3.05
N PRO A 59 -17.98 10.49 4.19
CA PRO A 59 -18.13 9.40 5.14
C PRO A 59 -19.09 8.33 4.57
N PRO A 60 -18.69 7.04 4.46
CA PRO A 60 -19.65 5.97 4.25
C PRO A 60 -20.59 5.82 5.45
N TYR A 61 -21.80 5.33 5.20
CA TYR A 61 -22.72 4.94 6.27
C TYR A 61 -22.12 3.81 7.11
N ALA A 62 -22.23 3.92 8.42
CA ALA A 62 -21.81 2.90 9.38
C ALA A 62 -22.84 1.76 9.51
N ASN A 63 -23.39 1.28 8.39
CA ASN A 63 -24.39 0.21 8.35
C ASN A 63 -24.15 -0.71 7.15
N GLY A 64 -24.35 -2.01 7.36
CA GLY A 64 -24.20 -3.05 6.35
C GLY A 64 -22.76 -3.39 5.97
N ASP A 65 -22.62 -4.35 5.06
CA ASP A 65 -21.32 -4.80 4.56
C ASP A 65 -20.81 -3.92 3.41
N LEU A 66 -19.47 -3.86 3.28
CA LEU A 66 -18.83 -3.18 2.17
C LEU A 66 -19.06 -3.95 0.86
N HIS A 67 -19.74 -3.34 -0.10
CA HIS A 67 -19.75 -3.80 -1.49
C HIS A 67 -18.56 -3.26 -2.31
N ILE A 68 -18.38 -3.77 -3.53
CA ILE A 68 -17.25 -3.43 -4.43
C ILE A 68 -17.12 -1.93 -4.76
N GLY A 69 -18.21 -1.18 -4.65
CA GLY A 69 -18.21 0.27 -4.84
C GLY A 69 -17.41 1.00 -3.76
N HIS A 70 -17.46 0.52 -2.51
CA HIS A 70 -16.61 1.03 -1.43
C HIS A 70 -15.14 0.76 -1.73
N ALA A 71 -14.81 -0.46 -2.17
CA ALA A 71 -13.44 -0.82 -2.53
C ALA A 71 -12.90 0.08 -3.66
N LEU A 72 -13.67 0.25 -4.74
CA LEU A 72 -13.32 1.14 -5.84
C LEU A 72 -13.06 2.57 -5.36
N ASN A 73 -13.98 3.12 -4.56
CA ASN A 73 -13.86 4.48 -4.05
C ASN A 73 -12.61 4.67 -3.17
N MET A 74 -12.36 3.74 -2.25
CA MET A 74 -11.24 3.81 -1.32
C MET A 74 -9.89 3.61 -2.03
N ILE A 75 -9.80 2.68 -2.98
CA ILE A 75 -8.59 2.44 -3.76
C ILE A 75 -8.23 3.69 -4.58
N LEU A 76 -9.20 4.35 -5.22
CA LEU A 76 -8.94 5.57 -5.99
C LEU A 76 -8.46 6.72 -5.09
N LYS A 77 -9.07 6.89 -3.90
CA LYS A 77 -8.64 7.89 -2.92
C LYS A 77 -7.21 7.62 -2.44
N ASP A 78 -6.90 6.37 -2.10
CA ASP A 78 -5.55 5.95 -1.68
C ASP A 78 -4.51 6.17 -2.79
N PHE A 79 -4.84 5.86 -4.05
CA PHE A 79 -3.98 6.14 -5.20
C PHE A 79 -3.61 7.63 -5.30
N VAL A 80 -4.59 8.53 -5.17
CA VAL A 80 -4.35 9.98 -5.21
C VAL A 80 -3.49 10.43 -4.02
N VAL A 81 -3.83 10.00 -2.81
CA VAL A 81 -3.11 10.38 -1.57
C VAL A 81 -1.65 9.92 -1.61
N ARG A 82 -1.40 8.68 -2.01
CA ARG A 82 -0.04 8.13 -2.15
C ARG A 82 0.74 8.85 -3.24
N SER A 83 0.12 9.07 -4.40
CA SER A 83 0.76 9.80 -5.51
C SER A 83 1.16 11.22 -5.10
N LYS A 84 0.31 11.93 -4.35
CA LYS A 84 0.62 13.28 -3.84
C LYS A 84 1.69 13.25 -2.75
N SER A 85 1.65 12.27 -1.85
CA SER A 85 2.71 12.06 -0.85
C SER A 85 4.07 11.82 -1.53
N MET A 86 4.13 10.94 -2.53
CA MET A 86 5.34 10.67 -3.31
C MET A 86 5.80 11.88 -4.15
N ALA A 87 4.88 12.75 -4.55
CA ALA A 87 5.20 13.99 -5.26
C ALA A 87 5.72 15.12 -4.35
N GLY A 88 5.83 14.89 -3.04
CA GLY A 88 6.38 15.83 -2.06
C GLY A 88 5.34 16.69 -1.31
N TYR A 89 4.05 16.34 -1.37
CA TYR A 89 3.01 17.00 -0.58
C TYR A 89 2.79 16.28 0.75
N ASP A 90 2.45 17.04 1.79
CA ASP A 90 1.82 16.50 2.99
C ASP A 90 0.34 16.18 2.69
N ALA A 91 0.05 14.93 2.33
CA ALA A 91 -1.29 14.49 1.97
C ALA A 91 -1.95 13.58 3.04
N PRO A 92 -2.48 14.13 4.15
CA PRO A 92 -3.14 13.32 5.16
C PRO A 92 -4.47 12.78 4.64
N PHE A 93 -4.80 11.54 5.01
CA PHE A 93 -6.08 10.93 4.69
C PHE A 93 -6.78 10.53 5.99
N VAL A 94 -7.93 11.15 6.24
CA VAL A 94 -8.74 10.90 7.44
C VAL A 94 -10.08 10.36 6.97
N PRO A 95 -10.36 9.06 7.18
CA PRO A 95 -11.69 8.50 6.90
C PRO A 95 -12.70 9.03 7.92
N GLY A 96 -13.96 9.15 7.49
CA GLY A 96 -15.09 9.48 8.36
C GLY A 96 -16.14 8.38 8.30
N TRP A 97 -17.17 8.49 9.14
CA TRP A 97 -18.32 7.59 9.16
C TRP A 97 -19.60 8.39 9.38
N ASP A 98 -20.65 8.05 8.64
CA ASP A 98 -21.98 8.61 8.86
C ASP A 98 -22.76 7.64 9.74
N CYS A 99 -23.01 8.06 10.98
CA CYS A 99 -23.56 7.21 12.04
C CYS A 99 -25.01 7.56 12.39
N HIS A 100 -25.62 8.51 11.70
CA HIS A 100 -27.03 8.88 11.89
C HIS A 100 -27.85 8.44 10.68
N GLY A 101 -29.15 8.22 10.90
CA GLY A 101 -30.08 7.71 9.88
C GLY A 101 -30.44 6.25 10.11
#